data_AF-A0A4Q3VVZ0-F1
#
_entry.id   AF-A0A4Q3VVZ0-F1
#
_cell.length_a   1.000
_cell.length_b   1.000
_cell.length_c   1.000
_cell.angle_alpha   90.00
_cell.angle_beta   90.00
_cell.angle_gamma   90.00
#
_symmetry.space_group_name_H-M   'P 1'
#
loop_
_entity.id
_entity.type
_entity.pdbx_description
1 polymer ?
#
loop_
_entity_poly.entity_id
_entity_poly.type
_entity_poly.pdbx_seq_one_letter_code
_entity_poly.pdbx_strand_id
1 'polypeptide(L)'
;MKNYQTLADAVVDLEKRGYQENFEEEEFCLYCRDLRLRLPAEEFSVDEVYRFENDASTGDNAVLYAISSSFGIKGIKVDAVEP
;
A
#
# COMPACT_ATOMS: atom_id res chain seq x y z
N MET A 1 10.29 -6.68 11.82
CA MET A 1 10.10 -5.53 10.91
C MET A 1 11.19 -5.62 9.86
N LYS A 2 10.82 -5.81 8.59
CA LYS A 2 11.79 -5.67 7.49
C LYS A 2 12.09 -4.18 7.32
N ASN A 3 13.35 -3.81 7.14
CA ASN A 3 13.72 -2.44 6.80
C ASN A 3 14.08 -2.46 5.31
N TYR A 4 13.24 -1.81 4.50
CA TYR A 4 13.52 -1.62 3.10
C TYR A 4 14.25 -0.31 2.90
N GLN A 5 15.21 -0.32 2.00
CA GLN A 5 16.00 0.87 1.69
C GLN A 5 15.27 1.79 0.72
N THR A 6 14.39 1.23 -0.13
CA THR A 6 13.59 1.98 -1.09
C THR A 6 12.14 1.49 -1.11
N LEU A 7 11.23 2.35 -1.56
CA LEU A 7 9.83 1.99 -1.81
C LEU A 7 9.72 0.81 -2.78
N ALA A 8 10.52 0.83 -3.85
CA ALA A 8 10.52 -0.22 -4.87
C ALA A 8 10.89 -1.60 -4.29
N ASP A 9 11.91 -1.65 -3.42
CA ASP A 9 12.30 -2.91 -2.75
C ASP A 9 11.16 -3.48 -1.89
N ALA A 10 10.45 -2.60 -1.19
CA ALA A 10 9.32 -2.99 -0.35
C ALA A 10 8.15 -3.54 -1.17
N VAL A 11 7.81 -2.86 -2.27
CA VAL A 11 6.76 -3.29 -3.21
C VAL A 11 7.08 -4.67 -3.76
N VAL A 12 8.29 -4.88 -4.29
CA VAL A 12 8.70 -6.16 -4.88
C VAL A 12 8.68 -7.30 -3.85
N ASP A 13 9.04 -7.04 -2.59
CA ASP A 13 8.94 -8.06 -1.54
C ASP A 13 7.48 -8.38 -1.18
N LEU A 14 6.62 -7.37 -1.07
CA LEU A 14 5.20 -7.55 -0.78
C LEU A 14 4.50 -8.33 -1.92
N GLU A 15 4.80 -8.03 -3.18
CA GLU A 15 4.29 -8.79 -4.33
C GLU A 15 4.68 -10.28 -4.23
N LYS A 16 5.93 -10.58 -3.88
CA LYS A 16 6.41 -11.97 -3.66
C LYS A 16 5.70 -12.66 -2.49
N ARG A 17 5.18 -11.89 -1.53
CA ARG A 17 4.41 -12.39 -0.38
C ARG A 17 2.91 -12.52 -0.68
N GLY A 18 2.48 -12.18 -1.90
CA GLY A 18 1.11 -12.32 -2.37
C GLY A 18 0.27 -11.05 -2.28
N TYR A 19 0.85 -9.90 -1.96
CA TYR A 19 0.17 -8.61 -2.07
C TYR A 19 0.25 -8.14 -3.53
N GLN A 20 -0.66 -8.65 -4.37
CA GLN A 20 -0.62 -8.43 -5.82
C GLN A 20 -1.52 -7.30 -6.28
N GLU A 21 -2.56 -6.98 -5.52
CA GLU A 21 -3.50 -5.94 -5.91
C GLU A 21 -2.98 -4.55 -5.58
N ASN A 22 -3.39 -3.55 -6.35
CA ASN A 22 -3.16 -2.15 -6.01
C ASN A 22 -4.47 -1.51 -5.53
N PHE A 23 -4.43 -0.88 -4.36
CA PHE A 23 -5.54 -0.18 -3.76
C PHE A 23 -5.35 1.33 -3.87
N GLU A 24 -6.38 2.00 -4.36
CA GLU A 24 -6.53 3.45 -4.39
C GLU A 24 -7.45 3.88 -3.25
N GLU A 25 -7.21 5.06 -2.66
CA GLU A 25 -8.14 5.65 -1.68
C GLU A 25 -9.36 6.25 -2.39
N GLU A 26 -10.56 5.90 -1.95
CA GLU A 26 -11.80 6.62 -2.24
C GLU A 26 -12.38 7.22 -0.94
N GLU A 27 -13.36 8.12 -1.08
CA GLU A 27 -13.95 8.93 -0.01
C GLU A 27 -14.33 8.14 1.27
N PHE A 28 -14.71 6.86 1.15
CA PHE A 28 -15.11 6.02 2.28
C PHE A 28 -14.56 4.58 2.24
N CYS A 29 -13.73 4.23 1.26
CA CYS A 29 -13.29 2.85 1.07
C CYS A 29 -11.99 2.78 0.26
N LEU A 30 -11.36 1.61 0.22
CA LEU A 30 -10.31 1.32 -0.75
C LEU A 30 -10.90 0.75 -2.02
N TYR A 31 -10.44 1.22 -3.17
CA TYR A 31 -10.84 0.71 -4.47
C TYR A 31 -9.70 -0.06 -5.13
N CYS A 32 -9.97 -1.30 -5.52
CA CYS A 32 -9.09 -2.11 -6.35
C CYS A 32 -9.61 -2.08 -7.79
N ARG A 33 -8.81 -1.50 -8.68
CA ARG A 33 -9.18 -1.31 -10.09
C ARG A 33 -9.22 -2.62 -10.87
N ASP A 34 -8.25 -3.50 -10.64
CA ASP A 34 -8.10 -4.78 -11.35
C ASP A 34 -9.30 -5.70 -11.09
N LEU A 35 -9.76 -5.77 -9.83
CA LEU A 35 -10.92 -6.57 -9.44
C LEU A 35 -12.25 -5.81 -9.50
N ARG A 36 -12.22 -4.49 -9.76
CA ARG A 36 -13.37 -3.58 -9.64
C ARG A 36 -14.08 -3.73 -8.30
N LEU A 37 -13.28 -3.90 -7.24
CA LEU A 37 -13.75 -4.18 -5.89
C LEU A 37 -13.61 -2.95 -5.01
N ARG A 38 -14.62 -2.69 -4.18
CA ARG A 38 -14.55 -1.70 -3.09
C ARG A 38 -14.46 -2.43 -1.77
N LEU A 39 -13.52 -2.00 -0.93
CA LEU A 39 -13.28 -2.51 0.40
C LEU A 39 -13.53 -1.38 1.42
N PRO A 40 -14.70 -1.33 2.07
CA PRO A 40 -14.92 -0.44 3.19
C PRO A 40 -13.97 -0.74 4.34
N ALA A 41 -13.78 0.23 5.25
CA ALA A 41 -12.85 0.14 6.38
C ALA A 41 -13.04 -1.09 7.29
N GLU A 42 -14.24 -1.67 7.30
CA GLU A 42 -14.58 -2.88 8.07
C GLU A 42 -14.20 -4.19 7.34
N GLU A 43 -13.91 -4.12 6.04
CA GLU A 43 -13.64 -5.29 5.17
C GLU A 43 -12.15 -5.44 4.79
N PHE A 44 -11.29 -4.57 5.32
CA PHE A 44 -9.84 -4.68 5.18
C PHE A 44 -9.11 -4.42 6.49
N SER A 45 -7.86 -4.84 6.53
CA SER A 45 -6.93 -4.62 7.63
C SER A 45 -5.57 -4.23 7.07
N VAL A 46 -4.92 -3.27 7.72
CA VAL A 46 -3.55 -2.89 7.41
C VAL A 46 -2.63 -3.85 8.16
N ASP A 47 -1.94 -4.71 7.41
CA ASP A 47 -1.02 -5.69 7.97
C ASP A 47 0.32 -5.03 8.34
N GLU A 48 0.83 -4.17 7.46
CA GLU A 48 2.15 -3.54 7.59
C GLU A 48 2.15 -2.11 7.04
N VAL A 49 2.97 -1.25 7.63
CA VAL A 49 3.16 0.14 7.21
C VAL A 49 4.64 0.42 7.10
N TYR A 50 5.05 0.98 5.97
CA TYR A 50 6.43 1.35 5.67
C TYR A 50 6.48 2.81 5.26
N ARG A 51 7.20 3.63 6.02
CA ARG A 51 7.41 5.05 5.70
C ARG A 51 8.78 5.21 5.06
N PHE A 52 8.81 5.87 3.92
CA PHE A 52 10.01 6.22 3.18
C PHE A 52 10.17 7.73 3.22
N GLU A 53 11.21 8.19 3.91
CA GLU A 53 11.65 9.57 3.92
C GLU A 53 12.84 9.64 2.96
N ASN A 54 12.64 10.18 1.76
CA ASN A 54 13.77 10.40 0.85
C ASN A 54 14.56 11.63 1.28
N ASP A 55 15.88 11.57 1.11
CA ASP A 55 16.79 12.69 1.33
C ASP A 55 16.22 13.98 0.73
N ALA A 56 16.19 15.03 1.55
CA ALA A 56 15.49 16.32 1.45
C ALA A 56 15.56 17.12 0.13
N SER A 57 16.15 16.57 -0.94
CA SER A 57 16.33 17.19 -2.24
C SER A 57 15.15 17.02 -3.21
N THR A 58 14.32 15.98 -3.09
CA THR A 58 13.16 15.74 -3.99
C THR A 58 11.80 15.91 -3.32
N GLY A 59 11.71 15.96 -1.99
CA GLY A 59 10.48 16.29 -1.26
C GLY A 59 9.43 15.18 -1.13
N ASP A 60 9.55 14.10 -1.90
CA ASP A 60 8.56 13.01 -1.90
C ASP A 60 8.75 12.07 -0.70
N ASN A 61 7.94 12.28 0.34
CA ASN A 61 7.70 11.29 1.38
C ASN A 61 6.61 10.34 0.92
N ALA A 62 6.85 9.03 1.07
CA ALA A 62 5.88 8.01 0.71
C ALA A 62 5.58 7.09 1.89
N VAL A 63 4.32 6.68 2.02
CA VAL A 63 3.89 5.65 2.96
C VAL A 63 3.28 4.50 2.18
N LEU A 64 3.87 3.32 2.31
CA LEU A 64 3.37 2.07 1.73
C LEU A 64 2.61 1.30 2.79
N TYR A 65 1.37 0.92 2.47
CA TYR A 65 0.51 0.10 3.30
C TYR A 65 0.34 -1.26 2.65
N ALA A 66 0.63 -2.33 3.36
CA ALA A 66 0.25 -3.68 2.98
C ALA A 66 -1.12 -3.99 3.59
N ILE A 67 -2.09 -4.32 2.75
CA ILE A 67 -3.49 -4.46 3.13
C ILE A 67 -3.99 -5.85 2.78
N SER A 68 -4.72 -6.46 3.71
CA SER A 68 -5.46 -7.70 3.49
C SER A 68 -6.95 -7.48 3.69
N SER A 69 -7.76 -8.16 2.89
CA SER A 69 -9.22 -8.15 3.00
C SER A 69 -9.71 -9.38 3.76
N SER A 70 -10.87 -9.24 4.42
CA SER A 70 -11.63 -10.35 5.01
C SER A 70 -11.96 -11.47 4.01
N PHE A 71 -11.94 -11.18 2.70
CA PHE A 71 -12.16 -12.15 1.62
C PHE A 71 -10.88 -12.86 1.13
N GLY A 72 -9.72 -12.59 1.75
CA GLY A 72 -8.44 -13.21 1.38
C GLY A 72 -7.68 -12.50 0.26
N ILE A 73 -8.19 -11.35 -0.22
CA ILE A 73 -7.52 -10.50 -1.21
C ILE A 73 -6.42 -9.71 -0.51
N LYS A 74 -5.26 -9.59 -1.15
CA LYS A 74 -4.10 -8.87 -0.60
C LYS A 74 -3.53 -7.91 -1.63
N GLY A 75 -3.19 -6.72 -1.17
CA GLY A 75 -2.66 -5.68 -2.04
C GLY A 75 -1.94 -4.60 -1.27
N ILE A 76 -1.47 -3.61 -2.01
CA ILE A 76 -0.72 -2.48 -1.49
C ILE A 76 -1.44 -1.17 -1.77
N LYS A 77 -1.25 -0.18 -0.89
CA LYS A 77 -1.58 1.23 -1.16
C LYS A 77 -0.31 2.04 -0.99
N VAL A 78 0.02 2.86 -1.98
CA VAL A 78 1.09 3.86 -1.87
C VAL A 78 0.45 5.22 -1.68
N ASP A 79 0.81 5.88 -0.59
CA ASP A 79 0.43 7.26 -0.28
C ASP A 79 1.68 8.12 -0.47
N ALA A 80 1.77 8.79 -1.62
CA ALA A 80 2.86 9.70 -1.93
C ALA A 80 2.38 11.14 -1.71
N VAL A 81 3.10 11.89 -0.90
CA VAL A 81 2.86 13.32 -0.72
C VAL A 81 3.64 14.04 -1.82
N GLU A 82 2.98 14.40 -2.91
CA GLU A 82 3.54 15.36 -3.87
C GLU A 82 3.61 16.76 -3.20
N PRO A 83 4.67 17.55 -3.45
CA PRO A 83 4.88 18.86 -2.82
C PRO A 83 3.88 19.96 -3.25
#